data_AF-A0A923XWI3-F1
#
_entry.id   AF-A0A923XWI3-F1
#
_cell.length_a   1.000
_cell.length_b   1.000
_cell.length_c   1.000
_cell.angle_alpha   90.00
_cell.angle_beta   90.00
_cell.angle_gamma   90.00
#
_symmetry.space_group_name_H-M   'P 1'
#
loop_
_entity.id
_entity.type
_entity.pdbx_description
1 polymer ?
#
loop_
_entity_poly.entity_id
_entity_poly.type
_entity_poly.pdbx_seq_one_letter_code
_entity_poly.pdbx_strand_id
1 'polypeptide(L)'
;MSRTPLQKAFSPIKRILASPIWQFTRSLSTAILTPLRFSYVTGHFRSSLKNISVNKSGEFIPWYSYPAIDFIINKDFSWKRILEFGAGQSTLSWGKKAKFVKSFEEDFNWYNRLKSKINLNIDLV
;
A
#
# COMPACT_ATOMS: atom_id res chain seq x y z
N MET A 1 -12.62 28.70 -1.35
CA MET A 1 -11.72 27.67 -0.78
C MET A 1 -10.72 28.33 0.16
N SER A 2 -10.76 28.01 1.45
CA SER A 2 -9.81 28.53 2.45
C SER A 2 -8.42 27.91 2.24
N ARG A 3 -7.37 28.74 2.31
CA ARG A 3 -5.98 28.26 2.18
C ARG A 3 -5.63 27.36 3.37
N THR A 4 -5.00 26.22 3.10
CA THR A 4 -4.53 25.31 4.16
C THR A 4 -3.41 25.97 4.99
N PRO A 5 -3.17 25.53 6.24
CA PRO A 5 -2.13 26.10 7.10
C PRO A 5 -0.73 26.09 6.44
N LEU A 6 -0.39 25.01 5.72
CA LEU A 6 0.82 24.94 4.91
C LEU A 6 0.86 26.04 3.84
N GLN A 7 -0.22 26.24 3.09
CA GLN A 7 -0.27 27.25 2.02
C GLN A 7 -0.10 28.67 2.57
N LYS A 8 -0.55 28.96 3.79
CA LYS A 8 -0.30 30.24 4.46
C LYS A 8 1.18 30.39 4.84
N ALA A 9 1.81 29.32 5.35
CA ALA A 9 3.21 29.32 5.75
C ALA A 9 4.20 29.55 4.58
N PHE A 10 3.90 29.08 3.37
CA PHE A 10 4.75 29.27 2.18
C PHE A 10 4.53 30.60 1.43
N SER A 11 3.47 31.33 1.75
CA SER A 11 3.12 32.61 1.10
C SER A 11 4.20 33.70 1.18
N PRO A 12 4.88 33.94 2.32
CA PRO A 12 5.93 34.96 2.41
C PRO A 12 7.19 34.59 1.63
N ILE A 13 7.59 33.31 1.61
CA ILE A 13 8.78 32.81 0.90
C ILE A 13 8.64 33.01 -0.61
N LYS A 14 7.46 32.73 -1.16
CA LYS A 14 7.14 32.92 -2.58
C LYS A 14 7.20 34.41 -3.02
N ARG A 15 7.11 35.35 -2.09
CA ARG A 15 7.17 36.79 -2.36
C ARG A 15 8.60 37.33 -2.40
N ILE A 16 9.55 36.61 -1.83
CA ILE A 16 10.97 37.00 -1.72
C ILE A 16 11.81 36.37 -2.84
N LEU A 17 11.50 35.12 -3.22
CA LEU A 17 12.22 34.40 -4.27
C LEU A 17 11.71 34.77 -5.67
N ALA A 18 12.63 35.00 -6.61
CA ALA A 18 12.30 35.15 -8.02
C ALA A 18 11.56 33.89 -8.54
N SER A 19 10.52 34.09 -9.36
CA SER A 19 9.66 33.02 -9.87
C SER A 19 10.42 31.80 -10.44
N PRO A 20 11.52 31.97 -11.22
CA PRO A 20 12.29 30.84 -11.73
C PRO A 20 12.97 30.01 -10.63
N ILE A 21 13.55 30.67 -9.62
CA ILE A 21 14.23 30.02 -8.50
C ILE A 21 13.22 29.27 -7.62
N TRP A 22 12.05 29.87 -7.38
CA TRP A 22 10.96 29.20 -6.67
C TRP A 22 10.45 27.96 -7.41
N GLN A 23 10.29 28.04 -8.73
CA GLN A 23 9.84 26.90 -9.54
C GLN A 23 10.87 25.77 -9.56
N PHE A 24 12.16 26.10 -9.71
CA PHE A 24 13.25 25.13 -9.65
C PHE A 24 13.33 24.43 -8.28
N THR A 25 13.37 25.20 -7.19
CA THR A 25 13.46 24.65 -5.82
C THR A 25 12.25 23.80 -5.47
N ARG A 26 11.04 24.22 -5.85
CA ARG A 26 9.82 23.42 -5.72
C ARG A 26 9.89 22.13 -6.53
N SER A 27 10.34 22.18 -7.77
CA SER A 27 10.45 21.00 -8.65
C SER A 27 11.40 19.97 -8.04
N LEU A 28 12.61 20.39 -7.64
CA LEU A 28 13.60 19.54 -7.00
C LEU A 28 13.07 18.94 -5.68
N SER A 29 12.44 19.77 -4.85
CA SER A 29 11.81 19.30 -3.61
C SER A 29 10.72 18.27 -3.88
N THR A 30 9.90 18.47 -4.92
CA THR A 30 8.82 17.54 -5.27
C THR A 30 9.40 16.21 -5.78
N ALA A 31 10.41 16.27 -6.65
CA ALA A 31 11.08 15.10 -7.22
C ALA A 31 11.75 14.23 -6.14
N ILE A 32 12.23 14.82 -5.05
CA ILE A 32 12.86 14.08 -3.95
C ILE A 32 11.85 13.67 -2.88
N LEU A 33 11.06 14.62 -2.36
CA LEU A 33 10.19 14.37 -1.21
C LEU A 33 8.97 13.51 -1.54
N THR A 34 8.46 13.58 -2.77
CA THR A 34 7.24 12.85 -3.14
C THR A 34 7.48 11.33 -3.22
N PRO A 35 8.52 10.83 -3.90
CA PRO A 35 8.84 9.40 -3.88
C PRO A 35 9.18 8.88 -2.49
N LEU A 36 9.92 9.66 -1.68
CA LEU A 36 10.23 9.28 -0.29
C LEU A 36 8.95 9.15 0.55
N ARG A 37 8.07 10.15 0.48
CA ARG A 37 6.78 10.13 1.17
C ARG A 37 5.91 8.99 0.67
N PHE A 38 5.81 8.77 -0.64
CA PHE A 38 5.08 7.67 -1.23
C PHE A 38 5.59 6.34 -0.69
N SER A 39 6.90 6.14 -0.73
CA SER A 39 7.55 4.89 -0.32
C SER A 39 7.29 4.58 1.16
N TYR A 40 7.28 5.60 2.01
CA TYR A 40 6.95 5.49 3.43
C TYR A 40 5.46 5.25 3.68
N VAL A 41 4.58 6.08 3.11
CA VAL A 41 3.13 6.08 3.40
C VAL A 41 2.45 4.81 2.90
N THR A 42 2.81 4.32 1.72
CA THR A 42 2.26 3.09 1.15
C THR A 42 2.80 1.83 1.82
N GLY A 43 3.93 1.93 2.52
CA GLY A 43 4.66 0.78 3.05
C GLY A 43 5.59 0.12 2.04
N HIS A 44 5.78 0.68 0.85
CA HIS A 44 6.71 0.18 -0.17
C HIS A 44 8.12 -0.04 0.40
N PHE A 45 8.70 0.96 1.09
CA PHE A 45 10.04 0.83 1.67
C PHE A 45 10.15 -0.36 2.63
N ARG A 46 9.14 -0.51 3.51
CA ARG A 46 9.07 -1.62 4.47
C ARG A 46 8.92 -2.97 3.77
N SER A 47 8.13 -3.01 2.69
CA SER A 47 7.92 -4.20 1.88
C SER A 47 9.20 -4.66 1.20
N SER A 48 9.94 -3.71 0.60
CA SER A 48 11.24 -4.00 -0.04
C SER A 48 12.25 -4.57 0.93
N LEU A 49 12.35 -4.01 2.14
CA LEU A 49 13.28 -4.52 3.16
C LEU A 49 12.93 -5.93 3.65
N LYS A 50 11.64 -6.26 3.69
CA LYS A 50 11.16 -7.55 4.22
C LYS A 50 10.90 -8.61 3.14
N ASN A 51 11.02 -8.26 1.86
CA ASN A 51 10.63 -9.10 0.73
C ASN A 51 9.20 -9.67 0.86
N ILE A 52 8.27 -8.88 1.40
CA ILE A 52 6.85 -9.23 1.55
C ILE A 52 5.99 -7.99 1.35
N SER A 53 4.80 -8.16 0.77
CA SER A 53 3.86 -7.05 0.56
C SER A 53 3.14 -6.65 1.85
N VAL A 54 3.49 -5.49 2.42
CA VAL A 54 2.90 -4.96 3.65
C VAL A 54 2.66 -3.45 3.60
N ASN A 55 1.66 -2.96 4.33
CA ASN A 55 1.45 -1.52 4.52
C ASN A 55 2.47 -0.91 5.49
N LYS A 56 2.39 0.41 5.71
CA LYS A 56 3.26 1.13 6.66
C LYS A 56 3.23 0.56 8.10
N SER A 57 2.08 0.02 8.51
CA SER A 57 1.87 -0.62 9.82
C SER A 57 2.42 -2.05 9.89
N GLY A 58 2.84 -2.61 8.76
CA GLY A 58 3.33 -3.99 8.65
C GLY A 58 2.23 -5.03 8.45
N GLU A 59 1.00 -4.63 8.19
CA GLU A 59 -0.09 -5.56 7.87
C GLU A 59 -0.02 -5.99 6.40
N PHE A 60 -0.37 -7.25 6.13
CA PHE A 60 -0.36 -7.79 4.77
C PHE A 60 -1.34 -7.05 3.87
N ILE A 61 -0.85 -6.67 2.69
CA ILE A 61 -1.65 -6.10 1.60
C ILE A 61 -1.52 -6.99 0.38
N PRO A 62 -2.53 -7.05 -0.50
CA PRO A 62 -2.44 -7.82 -1.72
C PRO A 62 -1.35 -7.26 -2.64
N TRP A 63 -0.79 -8.12 -3.48
CA TRP A 63 0.28 -7.75 -4.40
C TRP A 63 -0.28 -7.13 -5.69
N TYR A 64 -1.02 -6.04 -5.52
CA TYR A 64 -1.62 -5.26 -6.60
C TYR A 64 -0.94 -3.90 -6.72
N SER A 65 -1.33 -3.12 -7.74
CA SER A 65 -0.95 -1.71 -7.77
C SER A 65 -1.58 -0.97 -6.58
N TYR A 66 -0.85 -0.04 -5.97
CA TYR A 66 -1.36 0.74 -4.83
C TYR A 66 -2.72 1.41 -5.11
N PRO A 67 -3.00 1.97 -6.31
CA PRO A 67 -4.34 2.49 -6.61
C PRO A 67 -5.43 1.42 -6.59
N ALA A 68 -5.17 0.20 -7.06
CA ALA A 68 -6.13 -0.90 -7.00
C ALA A 68 -6.37 -1.33 -5.55
N ILE A 69 -5.33 -1.36 -4.72
CA ILE A 69 -5.45 -1.61 -3.28
C ILE A 69 -6.35 -0.54 -2.65
N ASP A 70 -6.06 0.75 -2.87
CA ASP A 70 -6.85 1.87 -2.33
C ASP A 70 -8.32 1.81 -2.76
N PHE A 71 -8.59 1.39 -3.99
CA PHE A 71 -9.97 1.22 -4.46
C PHE A 71 -10.70 0.05 -3.78
N ILE A 72 -10.05 -1.11 -3.71
CA ILE A 72 -10.65 -2.37 -3.25
C ILE A 72 -10.76 -2.40 -1.72
N ILE A 73 -9.73 -1.95 -1.01
CA ILE A 73 -9.61 -2.11 0.45
C ILE A 73 -10.73 -1.40 1.23
N ASN A 74 -11.34 -0.39 0.61
CA ASN A 74 -12.42 0.44 1.15
C ASN A 74 -13.83 -0.13 0.90
N LYS A 75 -13.96 -1.28 0.22
CA LYS A 75 -15.24 -1.95 0.01
C LYS A 75 -15.51 -2.99 1.10
N ASP A 76 -16.78 -3.25 1.35
CA ASP A 76 -17.20 -4.31 2.27
C ASP A 76 -17.18 -5.69 1.58
N PHE A 77 -16.36 -6.59 2.13
CA PHE A 77 -16.22 -7.97 1.69
C PHE A 77 -16.65 -8.99 2.75
N SER A 78 -17.21 -8.55 3.88
CA SER A 78 -17.49 -9.39 5.06
C SER A 78 -18.37 -10.62 4.76
N TRP A 79 -19.19 -10.55 3.71
CA TRP A 79 -20.07 -11.63 3.25
C TRP A 79 -19.64 -12.29 1.93
N LYS A 80 -18.53 -11.84 1.35
CA LYS A 80 -18.03 -12.28 0.04
C LYS A 80 -17.09 -13.47 0.17
N ARG A 81 -17.05 -14.29 -0.89
CA ARG A 81 -16.12 -15.40 -1.05
C ARG A 81 -15.10 -15.01 -2.13
N ILE A 82 -13.82 -15.16 -1.84
CA ILE A 82 -12.72 -14.80 -2.75
C ILE A 82 -12.08 -16.07 -3.29
N LEU A 83 -11.79 -16.07 -4.59
CA LEU A 83 -11.03 -17.10 -5.27
C LEU A 83 -9.75 -16.47 -5.80
N GLU A 84 -8.60 -17.06 -5.48
CA GLU A 84 -7.29 -16.60 -5.94
C GLU A 84 -6.49 -17.74 -6.59
N PHE A 85 -5.74 -17.38 -7.62
CA PHE A 85 -4.73 -18.24 -8.24
C PHE A 85 -3.36 -17.62 -7.95
N GLY A 86 -2.50 -18.36 -7.27
CA GLY A 86 -1.33 -17.85 -6.56
C GLY A 86 -1.71 -17.38 -5.16
N ALA A 87 -1.02 -17.91 -4.14
CA ALA A 87 -1.28 -17.55 -2.75
C ALA A 87 -0.16 -16.66 -2.20
N GLY A 88 -0.48 -15.84 -1.19
CA GLY A 88 0.52 -14.95 -0.62
C GLY A 88 -0.02 -13.99 0.42
N GLN A 89 0.57 -12.80 0.44
CA GLN A 89 0.12 -11.71 1.30
C GLN A 89 -1.29 -11.24 0.93
N SER A 90 -1.71 -11.38 -0.33
CA SER A 90 -3.10 -11.16 -0.74
C SER A 90 -4.07 -12.09 0.00
N THR A 91 -3.77 -13.38 0.04
CA THR A 91 -4.55 -14.39 0.74
C THR A 91 -4.71 -14.06 2.22
N LEU A 92 -3.62 -13.68 2.88
CA LEU A 92 -3.64 -13.25 4.29
C LEU A 92 -4.42 -11.94 4.50
N SER A 93 -4.33 -11.01 3.54
CA SER A 93 -5.08 -9.75 3.58
C SER A 93 -6.58 -9.98 3.42
N TRP A 94 -6.98 -10.85 2.49
CA TRP A 94 -8.37 -11.23 2.27
C TRP A 94 -8.94 -12.04 3.42
N GLY A 95 -8.15 -12.90 4.06
CA GLY A 95 -8.58 -13.66 5.23
C GLY A 95 -9.07 -12.77 6.38
N LYS A 96 -8.61 -11.51 6.46
CA LYS A 96 -9.08 -10.52 7.43
C LYS A 96 -10.35 -9.77 7.01
N LYS A 97 -10.72 -9.81 5.72
CA LYS A 97 -11.76 -8.94 5.14
C LYS A 97 -12.94 -9.71 4.55
N ALA A 98 -12.71 -10.90 4.03
CA ALA A 98 -13.69 -11.71 3.34
C ALA A 98 -14.30 -12.78 4.26
N LYS A 99 -15.51 -13.23 3.93
CA LYS A 99 -16.15 -14.36 4.62
C LYS A 99 -15.32 -15.64 4.47
N PHE A 100 -14.79 -15.88 3.27
CA PHE A 100 -14.05 -17.08 2.93
C PHE A 100 -13.09 -16.80 1.77
N VAL A 101 -11.92 -17.41 1.79
CA VAL A 101 -10.90 -17.29 0.74
C VAL A 101 -10.47 -18.68 0.31
N LYS A 102 -10.50 -18.97 -1.00
CA LYS A 102 -9.86 -20.15 -1.58
C LYS A 102 -8.71 -19.71 -2.46
N SER A 103 -7.51 -20.18 -2.16
CA SER A 103 -6.29 -19.82 -2.89
C SER A 103 -5.57 -21.07 -3.35
N PHE A 104 -5.20 -21.12 -4.62
CA PHE A 104 -4.40 -22.20 -5.20
C PHE A 104 -2.93 -21.80 -5.27
N GLU A 105 -2.03 -22.63 -4.75
CA GLU A 105 -0.58 -22.42 -4.79
C GLU A 105 0.16 -23.64 -5.32
N GLU A 106 1.00 -23.46 -6.32
CA GLU A 106 1.77 -24.54 -6.95
C GLU A 106 3.14 -24.74 -6.27
N ASP A 107 3.76 -23.67 -5.76
CA ASP A 107 5.04 -23.78 -5.05
C ASP A 107 4.83 -24.37 -3.65
N PHE A 108 5.15 -25.65 -3.51
CA PHE A 108 4.99 -26.38 -2.25
C PHE A 108 5.78 -25.77 -1.07
N ASN A 109 6.96 -25.18 -1.33
CA ASN A 109 7.73 -24.54 -0.27
C ASN A 109 7.05 -23.24 0.20
N TRP A 110 6.47 -22.48 -0.72
CA TRP A 110 5.71 -21.27 -0.43
C TRP A 110 4.38 -21.60 0.25
N TYR A 111 3.66 -22.61 -0.22
CA TYR A 111 2.49 -23.19 0.42
C TYR A 111 2.76 -23.50 1.90
N ASN A 112 3.84 -24.24 2.19
CA ASN A 112 4.18 -24.60 3.57
C ASN A 112 4.52 -23.37 4.44
N ARG A 113 5.19 -22.35 3.86
CA ARG A 113 5.45 -21.07 4.55
C ARG A 113 4.18 -20.29 4.84
N LEU A 114 3.17 -20.37 3.98
CA LEU A 114 1.87 -19.70 4.17
C LEU A 114 0.97 -20.45 5.13
N LYS A 115 0.95 -21.78 5.08
CA LYS A 115 0.07 -22.65 5.89
C LYS A 115 0.17 -22.37 7.40
N SER A 116 1.34 -21.96 7.90
CA SER A 116 1.52 -21.59 9.30
C SER A 116 0.93 -20.22 9.69
N LYS A 117 0.46 -19.43 8.71
CA LYS A 117 0.00 -18.05 8.87
C LYS A 117 -1.48 -17.86 8.52
N ILE A 118 -2.14 -18.86 7.94
CA ILE A 118 -3.53 -18.73 7.48
C ILE A 118 -4.53 -18.78 8.64
N ASN A 119 -5.65 -18.08 8.47
CA ASN A 119 -6.79 -18.13 9.38
C ASN A 119 -7.74 -19.29 9.01
N LEU A 120 -8.66 -19.63 9.93
CA LEU A 120 -9.64 -20.71 9.74
C LEU A 120 -10.57 -20.54 8.52
N ASN A 121 -10.77 -19.31 8.03
CA ASN A 121 -11.63 -19.01 6.88
C ASN A 121 -10.90 -19.07 5.52
N ILE A 122 -9.64 -19.53 5.50
CA ILE A 122 -8.83 -19.66 4.30
C ILE A 122 -8.66 -21.15 3.96
N ASP A 123 -9.05 -21.52 2.75
CA ASP A 123 -8.78 -22.81 2.13
C ASP A 123 -7.61 -22.67 1.16
N LEU A 124 -6.43 -23.05 1.63
CA LEU A 124 -5.19 -23.03 0.84
C LEU A 124 -4.97 -24.42 0.25
N VAL A 125 -5.04 -24.49 -1.08
CA VAL A 125 -4.91 -25.72 -1.88
C VAL A 125 -3.61 -25.72 -2.65
#